data_AF-A0A2N2KSA3-F1
#
_entry.id   AF-A0A2N2KSA3-F1
#
_cell.length_a   1.000
_cell.length_b   1.000
_cell.length_c   1.000
_cell.angle_alpha   90.00
_cell.angle_beta   90.00
_cell.angle_gamma   90.00
#
_symmetry.space_group_name_H-M   'P 1'
#
loop_
_entity.id
_entity.type
_entity.pdbx_description
1 polymer ?
#
loop_
_entity_poly.entity_id
_entity_poly.type
_entity_poly.pdbx_seq_one_letter_code
_entity_poly.pdbx_strand_id
1 'polypeptide(L)' 'ETIAKETGASLLKLNNGHAISKAEISRGVSFLSLMEENLINLKKGMQCR' A
#
# COMPACT_ATOMS: atom_id res chain seq x y z
N GLU A 1 8.88 4.30 -11.59
CA GLU A 1 8.84 5.44 -12.52
C GLU A 1 8.33 5.02 -13.90
N THR A 2 8.95 4.04 -14.56
CA THR A 2 8.59 3.60 -15.93
C THR A 2 7.10 3.25 -16.12
N ILE A 3 6.52 2.36 -15.30
CA ILE A 3 5.11 1.95 -15.48
C ILE A 3 4.16 3.14 -15.45
N ALA A 4 4.32 4.04 -14.47
CA ALA A 4 3.45 5.21 -14.35
C ALA A 4 3.61 6.17 -15.54
N LYS A 5 4.86 6.38 -15.98
CA LYS A 5 5.17 7.25 -17.11
C LYS A 5 4.60 6.74 -18.43
N GLU A 6 4.72 5.45 -18.70
CA GLU A 6 4.31 4.86 -19.98
C GLU A 6 2.80 4.59 -20.07
N THR A 7 2.13 4.38 -18.94
CA THR A 7 0.70 4.00 -18.92
C THR A 7 -0.24 5.13 -18.46
N GLY A 8 0.30 6.20 -17.89
CA GLY A 8 -0.48 7.22 -17.20
C GLY A 8 -1.14 6.74 -15.89
N ALA A 9 -0.89 5.49 -15.48
CA ALA A 9 -1.44 4.93 -14.25
C ALA A 9 -0.64 5.39 -13.02
N SER A 10 -1.32 5.44 -11.87
CA SER A 10 -0.65 5.62 -10.57
C SER A 10 -0.41 4.28 -9.89
N LEU A 11 0.75 4.10 -9.27
CA LEU A 11 1.05 2.92 -8.47
C LEU A 11 0.51 3.09 -7.05
N LEU A 12 -0.22 2.08 -6.56
CA LEU A 12 -0.76 2.02 -5.20
C LEU A 12 -0.18 0.80 -4.49
N LYS A 13 0.30 0.97 -3.26
CA LYS A 13 0.92 -0.11 -2.49
C LYS A 13 -0.17 -0.99 -1.88
N LEU A 14 -0.04 -2.30 -2.09
CA LEU A 14 -0.79 -3.32 -1.36
C LEU A 14 0.22 -4.25 -0.69
N ASN A 15 0.28 -4.24 0.64
CA ASN A 15 1.15 -5.09 1.43
C ASN A 15 0.45 -6.44 1.68
N ASN A 16 1.14 -7.57 1.50
CA ASN A 16 0.59 -8.89 1.80
C ASN A 16 0.51 -9.20 3.31
N GLY A 17 1.06 -8.35 4.17
CA GLY A 17 1.06 -8.49 5.62
C GLY A 17 2.06 -9.52 6.17
N HIS A 18 2.81 -10.20 5.30
CA HIS A 18 3.74 -11.27 5.69
C HIS A 18 5.17 -10.78 5.87
N ALA A 19 5.57 -9.71 5.15
CA ALA A 19 6.92 -9.16 5.20
C ALA A 19 6.90 -7.71 5.70
N ILE A 20 7.59 -7.47 6.82
CA ILE A 20 7.83 -6.13 7.38
C ILE A 20 9.32 -5.95 7.66
N SER A 21 9.82 -4.74 7.43
CA SER A 21 11.21 -4.38 7.67
C SER A 21 11.50 -4.12 9.15
N LYS A 22 12.77 -4.17 9.55
CA LYS A 22 13.21 -3.76 10.90
C LYS A 22 12.78 -2.33 11.26
N ALA A 23 12.76 -1.43 10.28
CA ALA A 23 12.31 -0.06 10.47
C ALA A 23 10.80 0.04 10.69
N GLU A 24 9.99 -0.78 10.00
CA GLU A 24 8.55 -0.87 10.23
C GLU A 24 8.24 -1.46 11.62
N ILE A 25 8.98 -2.49 12.04
CA ILE A 25 8.90 -3.05 13.40
C ILE A 25 9.22 -1.98 14.45
N SER A 26 10.32 -1.23 14.25
CA SER A 26 10.74 -0.16 15.18
C SER A 26 9.72 0.98 15.26
N ARG A 27 8.90 1.16 14.22
CA ARG A 27 7.80 2.14 14.18
C ARG A 27 6.48 1.59 14.72
N GLY A 28 6.44 0.35 15.20
CA GLY A 28 5.23 -0.27 15.72
C GLY A 28 4.19 -0.62 14.66
N VAL A 29 4.60 -0.77 13.39
CA VAL A 29 3.69 -1.20 12.32
C VAL A 29 3.15 -2.58 12.65
N SER A 30 1.83 -2.71 12.66
CA SER A 30 1.12 -3.95 12.91
C SER A 30 0.44 -4.46 11.64
N PHE A 31 -0.02 -5.72 11.67
CA PHE A 31 -0.84 -6.26 10.59
C PHE A 31 -2.09 -5.39 10.33
N LEU A 32 -2.76 -4.94 11.39
CA LEU A 32 -3.98 -4.14 11.25
C LEU A 32 -3.69 -2.80 10.57
N SER A 33 -2.64 -2.09 10.98
CA SER A 33 -2.27 -0.82 10.34
C SER A 33 -1.91 -0.99 8.86
N LEU A 34 -1.28 -2.12 8.49
CA LEU A 34 -1.03 -2.43 7.08
C LEU A 34 -2.32 -2.69 6.29
N MET A 35 -3.30 -3.36 6.91
CA MET A 35 -4.59 -3.60 6.27
C MET A 35 -5.42 -2.32 6.13
N GLU A 36 -5.31 -1.39 7.08
CA GLU A 36 -5.92 -0.07 6.99
C GLU A 36 -5.32 0.74 5.82
N GLU A 37 -3.99 0.78 5.69
CA GLU A 37 -3.32 1.39 4.54
C GLU A 37 -3.72 0.73 3.21
N ASN A 38 -3.78 -0.61 3.19
CA ASN A 38 -4.25 -1.35 2.02
C ASN A 38 -5.68 -0.98 1.65
N LEU A 39 -6.58 -0.88 2.62
CA LEU A 39 -7.97 -0.54 2.38
C LEU A 39 -8.11 0.86 1.77
N ILE A 40 -7.33 1.83 2.25
CA ILE A 40 -7.29 3.19 1.66
C ILE A 40 -6.85 3.12 0.19
N ASN A 41 -5.76 2.41 -0.09
CA ASN A 41 -5.25 2.26 -1.46
C ASN A 41 -6.21 1.48 -2.37
N LEU A 42 -6.84 0.43 -1.85
CA LEU A 42 -7.79 -0.37 -2.59
C LEU A 42 -9.03 0.45 -2.96
N LYS A 43 -9.60 1.20 -2.01
CA LYS A 43 -10.72 2.12 -2.27
C LYS A 43 -10.37 3.15 -3.34
N LYS A 44 -9.16 3.72 -3.28
CA LYS A 44 -8.66 4.65 -4.30
C LYS A 44 -8.58 3.99 -5.68
N GLY A 45 -8.03 2.78 -5.76
CA GLY A 45 -7.92 2.03 -7.02
C GLY A 45 -9.26 1.59 -7.59
N MET A 46 -10.23 1.26 -6.72
CA MET A 46 -11.60 0.90 -7.09
C MET A 46 -12.50 2.11 -7.34
N GLN A 47 -11.98 3.34 -7.16
CA GLN A 47 -12.74 4.58 -7.31
C GLN A 47 -14.01 4.63 -6.44
N CYS A 48 -13.92 4.07 -5.22
CA CYS A 48 -15.01 4.15 -4.26
C CYS A 48 -15.23 5.60 -3.81
N ARG A 49 -16.50 5.99 -3.62
CA ARG A 49 -16.90 7.30 -3.08
C ARG A 49 -16.83 7.33 -1.56
#